data_AF-A0A1H4C0R0-F1
#
_entry.id   AF-A0A1H4C0R0-F1
#
_cell.length_a   1.000
_cell.length_b   1.000
_cell.length_c   1.000
_cell.angle_alpha   90.00
_cell.angle_beta   90.00
_cell.angle_gamma   90.00
#
_symmetry.space_group_name_H-M   'P 1'
#
loop_
_entity.id
_entity.type
_entity.pdbx_description
1 polymer ?
#
loop_
_entity_poly.entity_id
_entity_poly.type
_entity_poly.pdbx_seq_one_letter_code
_entity_poly.pdbx_strand_id
1 'polypeptide(L)'
;MNRYLRYTLLGLMWAAVAAYVIWAGASARRVRTGKKVAGVEIEVVDSSSQGHLVSAAMVRGWISHSGIKTLGEAVDAVDLAGVERLIARNGFVDEVVAYVSYDGVMHVAISQRKPLLRMLTDGMNAYVTPEGYVFAAPRASSLYVPVVTGSYRPPFPASYVGSVREHIDQRLQEIENRIAELEREKYPLYRRELENDRNTSALRRMRIKRQWWRLESSKEFDARVDALREKKAKLRRTYRYRARVIREEIERIAGRQEAERAKQKKLEKSYEDFMKLLTFVESVENDDFWRSEVVQIAARTTPSGALEVELTPRSGRFTILFGRLEEVERKFGKLQRFYRHGLSSIGWNEYRTIDIRYNDQVVCKK
;
A
#
# COMPACT_ATOMS: atom_id res chain seq x y z
N MET A 1 -47.51 -32.63 46.15
CA MET A 1 -46.07 -32.90 45.89
C MET A 1 -45.25 -31.97 46.77
N ASN A 2 -44.49 -32.53 47.72
CA ASN A 2 -43.74 -31.77 48.73
C ASN A 2 -42.78 -30.77 48.05
N ARG A 3 -42.71 -29.50 48.51
CA ARG A 3 -41.86 -28.47 47.84
C ARG A 3 -40.40 -28.93 47.75
N TYR A 4 -39.93 -29.60 48.80
CA TYR A 4 -38.61 -30.23 48.84
C TYR A 4 -38.42 -31.28 47.75
N LEU A 5 -39.44 -32.11 47.47
CA LEU A 5 -39.39 -33.14 46.43
C LEU A 5 -39.28 -32.54 45.01
N ARG A 6 -39.88 -31.36 44.78
CA ARG A 6 -39.77 -30.67 43.49
C ARG A 6 -38.37 -30.13 43.24
N TYR A 7 -37.75 -29.50 44.24
CA TYR A 7 -36.38 -28.98 44.13
C TYR A 7 -35.34 -30.09 44.03
N THR A 8 -35.53 -31.22 44.73
CA THR A 8 -34.64 -32.38 44.60
C THR A 8 -34.74 -33.03 43.21
N LEU A 9 -35.94 -33.15 42.64
CA LEU A 9 -36.11 -33.70 41.28
C LEU A 9 -35.52 -32.77 40.21
N LEU A 10 -35.68 -31.45 40.34
CA LEU A 10 -35.04 -30.48 39.45
C LEU A 10 -33.51 -30.53 39.55
N GLY A 11 -32.97 -30.63 40.77
CA GLY A 11 -31.53 -30.78 40.98
C GLY A 11 -30.97 -32.07 40.35
N LEU A 12 -31.67 -33.19 40.52
CA LEU A 12 -31.31 -34.47 39.88
C LEU A 12 -31.39 -34.41 38.36
N MET A 13 -32.40 -33.74 37.80
CA MET A 13 -32.52 -33.54 36.36
C MET A 13 -31.34 -32.75 35.80
N TRP A 14 -30.98 -31.61 36.42
CA TRP A 14 -29.83 -30.82 35.99
C TRP A 14 -28.50 -31.56 36.20
N ALA A 15 -28.37 -32.35 37.26
CA ALA A 15 -27.21 -33.22 37.46
C ALA A 15 -27.11 -34.30 36.37
N ALA A 16 -28.23 -34.89 35.95
CA ALA A 16 -28.27 -35.86 34.86
C ALA A 16 -27.93 -35.22 33.50
N VAL A 17 -28.42 -34.01 33.22
CA VAL A 17 -28.04 -33.25 32.02
C VAL A 17 -26.56 -32.92 32.04
N ALA A 18 -26.02 -32.44 33.16
CA ALA A 18 -24.58 -32.16 33.30
C ALA A 18 -23.74 -33.43 33.11
N ALA A 19 -24.16 -34.55 33.72
CA ALA A 19 -23.50 -35.84 33.55
C ALA A 19 -23.53 -36.33 32.09
N TYR A 20 -24.66 -36.15 31.39
CA TYR A 20 -24.78 -36.47 29.98
C TYR A 20 -23.88 -35.58 29.12
N VAL A 21 -23.82 -34.27 29.37
CA VAL A 21 -22.93 -33.36 28.63
C VAL A 21 -21.46 -33.73 28.84
N ILE A 22 -21.07 -34.03 30.08
CA ILE A 22 -19.71 -34.49 30.40
C ILE A 22 -19.42 -35.84 29.72
N TRP A 23 -20.36 -36.78 29.77
CA TRP A 23 -20.23 -38.10 29.13
C TRP A 23 -20.18 -38.00 27.61
N ALA A 24 -21.04 -37.19 27.00
CA ALA A 24 -21.06 -36.94 25.56
C ALA A 24 -19.77 -36.25 25.11
N GLY A 25 -19.28 -35.27 25.86
CA GLY A 25 -17.97 -34.65 25.62
C GLY A 25 -16.81 -35.64 25.72
N ALA A 26 -16.81 -36.49 26.76
CA ALA A 26 -15.79 -37.53 26.95
C ALA A 26 -15.86 -38.65 25.90
N SER A 27 -17.06 -39.05 25.49
CA SER A 27 -17.32 -40.04 24.44
C SER A 27 -16.88 -39.50 23.07
N ALA A 28 -17.25 -38.26 22.75
CA ALA A 28 -16.80 -37.57 21.54
C ALA A 28 -15.26 -37.45 21.50
N ARG A 29 -14.63 -37.13 22.64
CA ARG A 29 -13.17 -37.14 22.77
C ARG A 29 -12.57 -38.52 22.53
N ARG A 30 -13.10 -39.59 23.13
CA ARG A 30 -12.59 -40.96 22.92
C ARG A 30 -12.68 -41.38 21.46
N VAL A 31 -13.82 -41.14 20.83
CA VAL A 31 -14.03 -41.45 19.41
C VAL A 31 -13.08 -40.65 18.52
N ARG A 32 -12.83 -39.37 18.81
CA ARG A 32 -11.87 -38.53 18.06
C ARG A 32 -10.41 -38.94 18.30
N THR A 33 -10.03 -39.28 19.53
CA THR A 33 -8.65 -39.70 19.86
C THR A 33 -8.21 -41.01 19.22
N GLY A 34 -9.14 -41.92 18.92
CA GLY A 34 -8.85 -43.17 18.22
C GLY A 34 -9.00 -43.10 16.71
N LYS A 35 -9.64 -42.06 16.18
CA LYS A 35 -9.91 -41.92 14.76
C LYS A 35 -8.72 -41.24 14.10
N LYS A 36 -8.26 -41.85 13.01
CA LYS A 36 -7.15 -41.34 12.19
C LYS A 36 -7.70 -40.71 10.92
N VAL A 37 -6.97 -39.76 10.38
CA VAL A 37 -7.29 -39.20 9.07
C VAL A 37 -7.10 -40.28 7.99
N ALA A 38 -8.19 -40.65 7.33
CA ALA A 38 -8.24 -41.69 6.31
C ALA A 38 -7.92 -41.16 4.90
N GLY A 39 -8.15 -39.87 4.66
CA GLY A 39 -7.95 -39.24 3.36
C GLY A 39 -7.80 -37.73 3.45
N VAL A 40 -7.27 -37.12 2.38
CA VAL A 40 -7.15 -35.68 2.22
C VAL A 40 -7.81 -35.26 0.92
N GLU A 41 -8.87 -34.48 1.03
CA GLU A 41 -9.61 -33.87 -0.07
C GLU A 41 -9.27 -32.39 -0.16
N ILE A 42 -8.91 -31.95 -1.36
CA ILE A 42 -8.51 -30.56 -1.61
C ILE A 42 -9.45 -30.02 -2.67
N GLU A 43 -10.21 -29.02 -2.27
CA GLU A 43 -11.16 -28.32 -3.13
C GLU A 43 -10.63 -26.92 -3.42
N VAL A 44 -10.55 -26.60 -4.71
CA VAL A 44 -10.19 -25.25 -5.16
C VAL A 44 -11.46 -24.56 -5.59
N VAL A 45 -11.97 -23.70 -4.73
CA VAL A 45 -13.17 -22.90 -4.95
C VAL A 45 -12.89 -21.91 -6.10
N ASP A 46 -13.90 -21.67 -6.96
CA ASP A 46 -13.84 -20.78 -8.14
C ASP A 46 -13.03 -21.29 -9.35
N SER A 47 -12.95 -22.60 -9.52
CA SER A 47 -12.23 -23.30 -10.61
C SER A 47 -12.71 -23.03 -12.06
N SER A 48 -13.74 -22.20 -12.31
CA SER A 48 -14.60 -22.42 -13.48
C SER A 48 -14.53 -21.44 -14.66
N SER A 49 -13.62 -20.45 -14.74
CA SER A 49 -13.66 -19.57 -15.93
C SER A 49 -12.37 -18.88 -16.43
N GLN A 50 -11.32 -18.66 -15.62
CA GLN A 50 -10.17 -17.85 -16.06
C GLN A 50 -8.79 -18.54 -15.99
N GLY A 51 -8.77 -19.85 -15.71
CA GLY A 51 -7.56 -20.63 -15.49
C GLY A 51 -7.25 -20.83 -14.00
N HIS A 52 -6.24 -21.66 -13.70
CA HIS A 52 -5.89 -22.03 -12.32
C HIS A 52 -4.51 -21.52 -11.95
N LEU A 53 -4.40 -20.73 -10.87
CA LEU A 53 -3.11 -20.42 -10.22
C LEU A 53 -2.68 -21.57 -9.30
N VAL A 54 -3.66 -22.30 -8.75
CA VAL A 54 -3.48 -23.38 -7.78
C VAL A 54 -4.12 -24.66 -8.27
N SER A 55 -3.42 -25.78 -8.15
CA SER A 55 -3.96 -27.12 -8.40
C SER A 55 -3.90 -27.98 -7.14
N ALA A 56 -4.82 -28.93 -7.02
CA ALA A 56 -4.82 -29.88 -5.90
C ALA A 56 -3.49 -30.65 -5.79
N ALA A 57 -2.85 -30.98 -6.93
CA ALA A 57 -1.55 -31.65 -6.95
C ALA A 57 -0.44 -30.78 -6.33
N MET A 58 -0.44 -29.48 -6.62
CA MET A 58 0.52 -28.54 -6.06
C MET A 58 0.38 -28.44 -4.53
N VAL A 59 -0.86 -28.35 -4.04
CA VAL A 59 -1.15 -28.30 -2.61
C VAL A 59 -0.77 -29.59 -1.89
N ARG A 60 -1.09 -30.76 -2.48
CA ARG A 60 -0.62 -32.06 -1.96
C ARG A 60 0.90 -32.09 -1.85
N GLY A 61 1.59 -31.55 -2.85
CA GLY A 61 3.05 -31.38 -2.85
C GLY A 61 3.53 -30.51 -1.69
N TRP A 62 2.94 -29.35 -1.46
CA TRP A 62 3.35 -28.50 -0.33
C TRP A 62 3.19 -29.19 1.01
N ILE A 63 2.04 -29.83 1.23
CA ILE A 63 1.76 -30.56 2.48
C ILE A 63 2.78 -31.67 2.67
N SER A 64 3.06 -32.49 1.64
CA SER A 64 4.02 -33.59 1.75
C SER A 64 5.46 -33.12 2.02
N HIS A 65 5.91 -32.03 1.39
CA HIS A 65 7.26 -31.51 1.58
C HIS A 65 7.44 -30.75 2.89
N SER A 66 6.36 -30.24 3.49
CA SER A 66 6.42 -29.51 4.77
C SER A 66 6.71 -30.41 5.98
N GLY A 67 6.52 -31.72 5.84
CA GLY A 67 6.65 -32.68 6.93
C GLY A 67 5.48 -32.66 7.92
N ILE A 68 4.42 -31.88 7.66
CA ILE A 68 3.20 -31.90 8.47
C ILE A 68 2.51 -33.26 8.30
N LYS A 69 2.41 -34.01 9.39
CA LYS A 69 1.70 -35.30 9.39
C LYS A 69 0.20 -35.04 9.29
N THR A 70 -0.38 -35.49 8.18
CA THR A 70 -1.83 -35.39 7.94
C THR A 70 -2.43 -36.78 7.88
N LEU A 71 -2.08 -37.56 6.86
CA LEU A 71 -2.66 -38.88 6.60
C LEU A 71 -2.17 -39.91 7.64
N GLY A 72 -3.11 -40.60 8.30
CA GLY A 72 -2.82 -41.58 9.34
C GLY A 72 -2.54 -41.01 10.74
N GLU A 73 -2.47 -39.69 10.89
CA GLU A 73 -2.36 -39.00 12.18
C GLU A 73 -3.72 -38.99 12.89
N ALA A 74 -3.71 -38.92 14.22
CA ALA A 74 -4.96 -38.79 15.00
C ALA A 74 -5.63 -37.45 14.68
N VAL A 75 -6.96 -37.44 14.51
CA VAL A 75 -7.70 -36.23 14.10
C VAL A 75 -7.40 -35.02 14.98
N ASP A 76 -7.32 -35.22 16.31
CA ASP A 76 -7.03 -34.16 17.28
C ASP A 76 -5.56 -33.69 17.27
N ALA A 77 -4.65 -34.44 16.65
CA ALA A 77 -3.21 -34.17 16.59
C ALA A 77 -2.76 -33.51 15.26
N VAL A 78 -3.65 -33.41 14.27
CA VAL A 78 -3.34 -32.77 12.98
C VAL A 78 -3.20 -31.26 13.17
N ASP A 79 -2.07 -30.69 12.75
CA ASP A 79 -1.84 -29.23 12.78
C ASP A 79 -2.55 -28.54 11.61
N LEU A 80 -3.87 -28.38 11.72
CA LEU A 80 -4.71 -27.71 10.71
C LEU A 80 -4.25 -26.27 10.49
N ALA A 81 -3.96 -25.53 11.57
CA ALA A 81 -3.47 -24.16 11.48
C ALA A 81 -2.07 -24.07 10.83
N GLY A 82 -1.23 -25.09 11.00
CA GLY A 82 0.03 -25.24 10.27
C GLY A 82 -0.18 -25.43 8.78
N VAL A 83 -1.13 -26.28 8.38
CA VAL A 83 -1.50 -26.50 6.97
C VAL A 83 -2.03 -25.22 6.34
N GLU A 84 -2.96 -24.53 7.02
CA GLU A 84 -3.51 -23.24 6.55
C GLU A 84 -2.40 -22.21 6.36
N ARG A 85 -1.54 -22.02 7.36
CA ARG A 85 -0.40 -21.09 7.28
C ARG A 85 0.60 -21.48 6.19
N LEU A 86 0.80 -22.76 5.93
CA LEU A 86 1.70 -23.22 4.86
C LEU A 86 1.16 -22.81 3.49
N ILE A 87 -0.13 -23.06 3.24
CA ILE A 87 -0.77 -22.78 1.96
C ILE A 87 -0.92 -21.27 1.75
N ALA A 88 -1.33 -20.53 2.79
CA ALA A 88 -1.54 -19.08 2.75
C ALA A 88 -0.25 -18.25 2.54
N ARG A 89 0.95 -18.83 2.72
CA ARG A 89 2.23 -18.16 2.37
C ARG A 89 2.36 -17.85 0.89
N ASN A 90 1.60 -18.53 0.03
CA ASN A 90 1.62 -18.31 -1.39
C ASN A 90 0.72 -17.12 -1.74
N GLY A 91 1.31 -16.03 -2.25
CA GLY A 91 0.60 -14.74 -2.43
C GLY A 91 -0.62 -14.76 -3.37
N PHE A 92 -0.78 -15.79 -4.20
CA PHE A 92 -1.98 -15.97 -5.05
C PHE A 92 -3.17 -16.62 -4.32
N VAL A 93 -2.97 -17.11 -3.10
CA VAL A 93 -4.02 -17.68 -2.26
C VAL A 93 -4.72 -16.54 -1.51
N ASP A 94 -6.05 -16.54 -1.55
CA ASP A 94 -6.85 -15.53 -0.85
C ASP A 94 -7.24 -16.02 0.55
N GLU A 95 -7.94 -17.16 0.60
CA GLU A 95 -8.39 -17.82 1.83
C GLU A 95 -8.09 -19.32 1.78
N VAL A 96 -7.79 -19.89 2.94
CA VAL A 96 -7.62 -21.34 3.13
C VAL A 96 -8.37 -21.73 4.39
N VAL A 97 -9.19 -22.77 4.26
CA VAL A 97 -9.89 -23.37 5.39
C VAL A 97 -9.58 -24.86 5.41
N ALA A 98 -8.96 -25.33 6.48
CA ALA A 98 -8.66 -26.74 6.68
C ALA A 98 -9.47 -27.29 7.86
N TYR A 99 -10.22 -28.36 7.63
CA TYR A 99 -10.99 -29.02 8.68
C TYR A 99 -11.04 -30.53 8.46
N VAL A 100 -11.34 -31.28 9.52
CA VAL A 100 -11.55 -32.73 9.44
C VAL A 100 -13.02 -33.03 9.69
N SER A 101 -13.64 -33.72 8.74
CA SER A 101 -15.02 -34.18 8.83
C SER A 101 -15.18 -35.37 9.77
N TYR A 102 -16.42 -35.66 10.17
CA TYR A 102 -16.71 -36.73 11.14
C TYR A 102 -16.33 -38.13 10.66
N ASP A 103 -16.32 -38.37 9.35
CA ASP A 103 -15.89 -39.62 8.71
C ASP A 103 -14.36 -39.79 8.71
N GLY A 104 -13.59 -38.76 9.05
CA GLY A 104 -12.13 -38.80 9.16
C GLY A 104 -11.41 -38.37 7.89
N VAL A 105 -12.07 -37.62 7.01
CA VAL A 105 -11.45 -37.00 5.83
C VAL A 105 -11.03 -35.57 6.19
N MET A 106 -9.80 -35.21 5.85
CA MET A 106 -9.34 -33.82 5.97
C MET A 106 -9.71 -33.07 4.69
N HIS A 107 -10.57 -32.07 4.81
CA HIS A 107 -10.93 -31.16 3.73
C HIS A 107 -10.07 -29.90 3.80
N VAL A 108 -9.56 -29.49 2.66
CA VAL A 108 -8.84 -28.23 2.48
C VAL A 108 -9.54 -27.46 1.36
N ALA A 109 -10.30 -26.45 1.74
CA ALA A 109 -10.92 -25.52 0.80
C ALA A 109 -10.00 -24.32 0.58
N ILE A 110 -9.73 -23.99 -0.68
CA ILE A 110 -8.81 -22.92 -1.07
C ILE A 110 -9.52 -22.00 -2.03
N SER A 111 -9.56 -20.70 -1.72
CA SER A 111 -9.95 -19.66 -2.66
C SER A 111 -8.70 -18.99 -3.24
N GLN A 112 -8.77 -18.66 -4.52
CA GLN A 112 -7.67 -18.03 -5.25
C GLN A 112 -7.96 -16.54 -5.43
N ARG A 113 -6.91 -15.72 -5.33
CA ARG A 113 -7.03 -14.30 -5.71
C ARG A 113 -7.34 -14.20 -7.20
N LYS A 114 -8.23 -13.26 -7.55
CA LYS A 114 -8.63 -12.96 -8.92
C LYS A 114 -7.85 -11.75 -9.40
N PRO A 115 -6.77 -11.91 -10.19
CA PRO A 115 -6.03 -10.77 -10.66
C PRO A 115 -6.80 -10.02 -11.73
N LEU A 116 -6.69 -8.69 -11.69
CA LEU A 116 -7.24 -7.78 -12.67
C LEU A 116 -6.27 -7.57 -13.84
N LEU A 117 -4.98 -7.53 -13.55
CA LEU A 117 -3.95 -7.28 -14.56
C LEU A 117 -2.64 -7.98 -14.21
N ARG A 118 -1.79 -8.13 -15.23
CA ARG A 118 -0.40 -8.54 -15.08
C ARG A 118 0.52 -7.37 -15.39
N MET A 119 1.34 -6.97 -14.42
CA MET A 119 2.33 -5.91 -14.59
C MET A 119 3.68 -6.49 -15.03
N LEU A 120 4.14 -6.04 -16.18
CA LEU A 120 5.44 -6.36 -16.80
C LEU A 120 6.22 -5.06 -17.06
N THR A 121 6.76 -4.45 -16.01
CA THR A 121 7.49 -3.16 -16.07
C THR A 121 8.82 -3.25 -15.31
N ASP A 122 9.92 -2.77 -15.89
CA ASP A 122 11.22 -2.59 -15.20
C ASP A 122 11.66 -3.79 -14.32
N GLY A 123 11.65 -5.00 -14.88
CA GLY A 123 12.00 -6.24 -14.18
C GLY A 123 10.90 -6.83 -13.27
N MET A 124 9.76 -6.15 -13.15
CA MET A 124 8.58 -6.62 -12.44
C MET A 124 7.80 -7.63 -13.28
N ASN A 125 7.35 -8.71 -12.64
CA ASN A 125 6.44 -9.69 -13.23
C ASN A 125 5.45 -10.14 -12.14
N ALA A 126 4.40 -9.36 -11.97
CA ALA A 126 3.45 -9.51 -10.88
C ALA A 126 2.01 -9.45 -11.39
N TYR A 127 1.13 -10.15 -10.70
CA TYR A 127 -0.30 -9.98 -10.80
C TYR A 127 -0.77 -8.96 -9.77
N VAL A 128 -1.80 -8.20 -10.13
CA VAL A 128 -2.43 -7.20 -9.27
C VAL A 128 -3.94 -7.43 -9.25
N THR A 129 -4.53 -7.48 -8.06
CA THR A 129 -5.99 -7.62 -7.89
C THR A 129 -6.70 -6.25 -7.95
N PRO A 130 -8.03 -6.20 -8.11
CA PRO A 130 -8.79 -4.95 -8.08
C PRO A 130 -8.58 -4.14 -6.78
N GLU A 131 -8.39 -4.83 -5.65
CA GLU A 131 -8.17 -4.22 -4.34
C GLU A 131 -6.74 -3.66 -4.16
N GLY A 132 -5.86 -3.88 -5.14
CA GLY A 132 -4.47 -3.45 -5.09
C GLY A 132 -3.56 -4.40 -4.33
N TYR A 133 -3.91 -5.69 -4.23
CA TYR A 133 -3.01 -6.71 -3.72
C TYR A 133 -2.07 -7.19 -4.84
N VAL A 134 -0.76 -7.24 -4.56
CA VAL A 134 0.29 -7.59 -5.52
C VAL A 134 0.92 -8.92 -5.15
N PHE A 135 1.10 -9.81 -6.12
CA PHE A 135 1.82 -11.07 -5.94
C PHE A 135 2.59 -11.48 -7.19
N ALA A 136 3.68 -12.21 -7.02
CA ALA A 136 4.49 -12.68 -8.14
C ALA A 136 3.70 -13.66 -9.03
N ALA A 137 3.84 -13.52 -10.34
CA ALA A 137 3.23 -14.45 -11.28
C ALA A 137 3.86 -15.85 -11.16
N PRO A 138 3.08 -16.92 -10.94
CA PRO A 138 3.62 -18.28 -10.87
C PRO A 138 4.30 -18.65 -12.19
N ARG A 139 5.45 -19.33 -12.12
CA ARG A 139 6.15 -19.81 -13.34
C ARG A 139 5.35 -20.84 -14.13
N ALA A 140 4.47 -21.57 -13.45
CA ALA A 140 3.74 -22.72 -13.99
C ALA A 140 2.34 -22.38 -14.52
N SER A 141 1.87 -21.14 -14.39
CA SER A 141 0.52 -20.75 -14.80
C SER A 141 0.47 -19.33 -15.32
N SER A 142 -0.29 -19.12 -16.40
CA SER A 142 -0.60 -17.81 -16.96
C SER A 142 -2.11 -17.64 -17.05
N LEU A 143 -2.65 -16.67 -16.33
CA LEU A 143 -4.03 -16.24 -16.48
C LEU A 143 -4.18 -15.25 -17.64
N TYR A 144 -5.33 -15.31 -18.30
CA TYR A 144 -5.71 -14.39 -19.37
C TYR A 144 -6.25 -13.09 -18.76
N VAL A 145 -5.34 -12.14 -18.51
CA VAL A 145 -5.63 -10.78 -18.03
C VAL A 145 -4.84 -9.77 -18.86
N PRO A 146 -5.30 -8.52 -18.97
CA PRO A 146 -4.55 -7.46 -19.66
C PRO A 146 -3.14 -7.30 -19.09
N VAL A 147 -2.18 -7.10 -19.99
CA VAL A 147 -0.78 -6.91 -19.61
C VAL A 147 -0.46 -5.42 -19.56
N VAL A 148 -0.08 -4.92 -18.39
CA VAL A 148 0.44 -3.57 -18.21
C VAL A 148 1.94 -3.57 -18.46
N THR A 149 2.40 -2.71 -19.36
CA THR A 149 3.80 -2.55 -19.76
C THR A 149 4.20 -1.08 -19.76
N GLY A 150 5.44 -0.77 -20.16
CA GLY A 150 5.90 0.60 -20.36
C GLY A 150 6.81 1.11 -19.24
N SER A 151 7.02 2.43 -19.20
CA SER A 151 7.97 3.08 -18.30
C SER A 151 7.34 3.59 -16.99
N TYR A 152 6.06 3.30 -16.76
CA TYR A 152 5.40 3.61 -15.50
C TYR A 152 6.04 2.84 -14.35
N ARG A 153 6.29 3.56 -13.24
CA ARG A 153 6.83 2.98 -12.01
C ARG A 153 5.74 2.99 -10.94
N PRO A 154 5.25 1.82 -10.49
CA PRO A 154 4.27 1.76 -9.42
C PRO A 154 4.88 2.19 -8.08
N PRO A 155 4.05 2.48 -7.05
CA PRO A 155 4.52 2.99 -5.76
C PRO A 155 5.07 1.88 -4.84
N PHE A 156 5.64 0.82 -5.41
CA PHE A 156 6.21 -0.33 -4.69
C PHE A 156 7.36 -0.95 -5.51
N PRO A 157 8.33 -1.63 -4.86
CA PRO A 157 9.44 -2.27 -5.54
C PRO A 157 9.02 -3.55 -6.28
N ALA A 158 9.83 -4.01 -7.24
CA ALA A 158 9.52 -5.16 -8.09
C ALA A 158 9.37 -6.50 -7.34
N SER A 159 9.99 -6.63 -6.16
CA SER A 159 9.89 -7.81 -5.30
C SER A 159 8.74 -7.72 -4.29
N TYR A 160 7.91 -6.67 -4.34
CA TYR A 160 6.85 -6.46 -3.37
C TYR A 160 5.73 -7.50 -3.52
N VAL A 161 5.26 -8.00 -2.39
CA VAL A 161 4.08 -8.88 -2.27
C VAL A 161 3.25 -8.39 -1.10
N GLY A 162 1.95 -8.21 -1.30
CA GLY A 162 1.05 -7.71 -0.27
C GLY A 162 0.08 -6.62 -0.75
N SER A 163 -0.62 -6.03 0.21
CA SER A 163 -1.53 -4.91 -0.02
C SER A 163 -0.75 -3.61 -0.25
N VAL A 164 -0.89 -3.02 -1.44
CA VAL A 164 -0.21 -1.75 -1.76
C VAL A 164 -0.68 -0.65 -0.81
N ARG A 165 -1.96 -0.61 -0.44
CA ARG A 165 -2.48 0.36 0.52
C ARG A 165 -1.72 0.31 1.85
N GLU A 166 -1.56 -0.89 2.42
CA GLU A 166 -0.84 -1.07 3.69
C GLU A 166 0.62 -0.64 3.57
N HIS A 167 1.28 -0.93 2.44
CA HIS A 167 2.64 -0.46 2.18
C HIS A 167 2.72 1.07 2.17
N ILE A 168 1.80 1.74 1.47
CA ILE A 168 1.78 3.20 1.38
C ILE A 168 1.52 3.82 2.74
N ASP A 169 0.55 3.31 3.50
CA ASP A 169 0.24 3.82 4.84
C ASP A 169 1.45 3.73 5.78
N GLN A 170 2.17 2.59 5.77
CA GLN A 170 3.41 2.42 6.53
C GLN A 170 4.47 3.45 6.12
N ARG A 171 4.68 3.63 4.81
CA ARG A 171 5.68 4.57 4.27
C ARG A 171 5.33 6.03 4.56
N LEU A 172 4.05 6.39 4.52
CA LEU A 172 3.59 7.73 4.91
C LEU A 172 3.83 7.96 6.40
N GLN A 173 3.54 6.99 7.25
CA GLN A 173 3.80 7.08 8.68
C GLN A 173 5.30 7.27 8.99
N GLU A 174 6.19 6.57 8.29
CA GLU A 174 7.64 6.78 8.41
C GLU A 174 8.05 8.22 8.08
N ILE A 175 7.50 8.78 7.00
CA ILE A 175 7.79 10.15 6.57
C ILE A 175 7.25 11.17 7.59
N GLU A 176 6.02 10.98 8.09
CA GLU A 176 5.43 11.84 9.12
C GLU A 176 6.25 11.83 10.41
N ASN A 177 6.67 10.64 10.86
CA ASN A 177 7.54 10.50 12.03
C ASN A 177 8.86 11.26 11.83
N ARG A 178 9.43 11.21 10.62
CA ARG A 178 10.64 11.95 10.29
C ARG A 178 10.42 13.47 10.26
N ILE A 179 9.31 13.93 9.72
CA ILE A 179 8.93 15.35 9.74
C ILE A 179 8.78 15.86 11.17
N ALA A 180 8.17 15.06 12.05
CA ALA A 180 7.99 15.38 13.47
C ALA A 180 9.32 15.39 14.25
N GLU A 181 10.24 14.48 13.93
CA GLU A 181 11.61 14.49 14.46
C GLU A 181 12.36 15.75 14.07
N LEU A 182 12.34 16.11 12.77
CA LEU A 182 12.96 17.35 12.28
C LEU A 182 12.34 18.60 12.91
N GLU A 183 11.04 18.61 13.19
CA GLU A 183 10.40 19.72 13.89
C GLU A 183 10.89 19.85 15.34
N ARG A 184 11.06 18.71 16.04
CA ARG A 184 11.65 18.68 17.39
C ARG A 184 13.10 19.17 17.41
N GLU A 185 13.90 18.85 16.39
CA GLU A 185 15.28 19.34 16.24
C GLU A 185 15.37 20.87 16.18
N LYS A 186 14.32 21.57 15.71
CA LYS A 186 14.30 23.04 15.65
C LYS A 186 14.08 23.69 17.03
N TYR A 187 13.47 23.00 17.99
CA TYR A 187 13.07 23.62 19.26
C TYR A 187 14.23 24.20 20.09
N PRO A 188 15.39 23.52 20.24
CA PRO A 188 16.55 24.12 20.88
C PRO A 188 17.06 25.38 20.14
N LEU A 189 16.93 25.42 18.80
CA LEU A 189 17.37 26.55 17.99
C LEU A 189 16.48 27.77 18.19
N TYR A 190 15.15 27.58 18.21
CA TYR A 190 14.21 28.66 18.53
C TYR A 190 14.43 29.22 19.94
N ARG A 191 14.77 28.36 20.91
CA ARG A 191 15.14 28.81 22.27
C ARG A 191 16.40 29.69 22.24
N ARG A 192 17.43 29.30 21.49
CA ARG A 192 18.67 30.09 21.32
C ARG A 192 18.41 31.40 20.59
N GLU A 193 17.51 31.41 19.61
CA GLU A 193 17.10 32.61 18.89
C GLU A 193 16.45 33.63 19.82
N LEU A 194 15.44 33.20 20.59
CA LEU A 194 14.77 34.02 21.60
C LEU A 194 15.74 34.59 22.64
N GLU A 195 16.71 33.79 23.08
CA GLU A 195 17.76 34.24 24.00
C GLU A 195 18.64 35.33 23.36
N ASN A 196 19.05 35.15 22.10
CA ASN A 196 19.84 36.13 21.36
C ASN A 196 19.07 37.45 21.15
N ASP A 197 17.76 37.39 20.95
CA ASP A 197 16.89 38.57 20.84
C ASP A 197 16.73 39.31 22.17
N ARG A 198 16.58 38.56 23.28
CA ARG A 198 16.59 39.13 24.64
C ARG A 198 17.92 39.82 24.92
N ASN A 199 19.04 39.19 24.57
CA ASN A 199 20.38 39.76 24.72
C ASN A 199 20.58 41.03 23.88
N THR A 200 20.09 41.03 22.64
CA THR A 200 20.10 42.21 21.76
C THR A 200 19.24 43.34 22.33
N SER A 201 18.08 43.02 22.90
CA SER A 201 17.20 43.99 23.55
C SER A 201 17.82 44.57 24.82
N ALA A 202 18.42 43.75 25.67
CA ALA A 202 19.16 44.20 26.87
C ALA A 202 20.32 45.14 26.49
N LEU A 203 21.05 44.83 25.42
CA LEU A 203 22.12 45.67 24.90
C LEU A 203 21.64 47.06 24.46
N ARG A 204 20.46 47.13 23.82
CA ARG A 204 19.83 48.41 23.43
C ARG A 204 19.48 49.25 24.66
N ARG A 205 19.07 48.62 25.76
CA ARG A 205 18.66 49.28 27.01
C ARG A 205 19.81 49.82 27.86
N MET A 206 21.03 49.30 27.72
CA MET A 206 22.19 49.80 28.48
C MET A 206 22.41 51.30 28.25
N ARG A 207 22.44 52.10 29.31
CA ARG A 207 22.69 53.55 29.27
C ARG A 207 23.64 53.91 30.41
N ILE A 208 24.46 54.92 30.21
CA ILE A 208 25.30 55.50 31.27
C ILE A 208 24.80 56.92 31.52
N LYS A 209 24.68 57.27 32.80
CA LYS A 209 24.36 58.63 33.26
C LYS A 209 25.62 59.27 33.85
N ARG A 210 25.69 60.59 33.76
CA ARG A 210 26.78 61.39 34.34
C ARG A 210 26.67 61.39 35.88
N GLN A 211 27.80 61.22 36.56
CA GLN A 211 27.85 61.12 38.02
C GLN A 211 28.22 62.48 38.63
N TRP A 212 27.25 63.38 38.65
CA TRP A 212 27.42 64.75 39.18
C TRP A 212 27.87 64.79 40.65
N TRP A 213 27.44 63.83 41.47
CA TRP A 213 27.84 63.70 42.89
C TRP A 213 29.28 63.20 43.11
N ARG A 214 30.00 62.77 42.05
CA ARG A 214 31.42 62.34 42.15
C ARG A 214 32.41 63.36 41.58
N LEU A 215 31.95 64.56 41.25
CA LEU A 215 32.76 65.58 40.56
C LEU A 215 33.37 65.06 39.24
N GLU A 216 32.68 64.12 38.57
CA GLU A 216 33.14 63.55 37.29
C GLU A 216 33.29 64.66 36.24
N SER A 217 34.49 64.77 35.69
CA SER A 217 34.79 65.72 34.61
C SER A 217 34.10 65.30 33.31
N SER A 218 33.87 66.26 32.41
CA SER A 218 33.28 65.94 31.09
C SER A 218 34.10 64.87 30.35
N LYS A 219 35.43 64.99 30.40
CA LYS A 219 36.37 64.08 29.73
C LYS A 219 36.28 62.64 30.27
N GLU A 220 36.09 62.47 31.58
CA GLU A 220 35.91 61.15 32.20
C GLU A 220 34.56 60.51 31.84
N PHE A 221 33.50 61.32 31.79
CA PHE A 221 32.18 60.86 31.34
C PHE A 221 32.21 60.43 29.88
N ASP A 222 32.85 61.22 29.01
CA ASP A 222 33.00 60.93 27.58
C ASP A 222 33.79 59.63 27.36
N ALA A 223 34.89 59.42 28.09
CA ALA A 223 35.67 58.19 28.04
C ALA A 223 34.84 56.94 28.42
N ARG A 224 33.96 57.04 29.41
CA ARG A 224 33.02 55.95 29.77
C ARG A 224 31.96 55.71 28.70
N VAL A 225 31.46 56.76 28.08
CA VAL A 225 30.50 56.67 26.97
C VAL A 225 31.15 55.94 25.79
N ASP A 226 32.39 56.28 25.45
CA ASP A 226 33.13 55.64 24.37
C ASP A 226 33.47 54.17 24.69
N ALA A 227 33.91 53.88 25.92
CA ALA A 227 34.10 52.49 26.37
C ALA A 227 32.80 51.67 26.29
N LEU A 228 31.64 52.26 26.64
CA LEU A 228 30.34 51.60 26.47
C LEU A 228 30.00 51.40 24.99
N ARG A 229 30.28 52.39 24.12
CA ARG A 229 30.03 52.29 22.67
C ARG A 229 30.84 51.16 22.06
N GLU A 230 32.12 51.02 22.41
CA GLU A 230 32.99 49.94 21.97
C GLU A 230 32.51 48.58 22.47
N LYS A 231 32.22 48.46 23.77
CA LYS A 231 31.64 47.23 24.36
C LYS A 231 30.35 46.84 23.64
N LYS A 232 29.46 47.80 23.38
CA LYS A 232 28.24 47.58 22.62
C LYS A 232 28.52 47.17 21.18
N ALA A 233 29.52 47.74 20.52
CA ALA A 233 29.90 47.37 19.16
C ALA A 233 30.38 45.90 19.09
N LYS A 234 31.23 45.47 20.03
CA LYS A 234 31.70 44.08 20.13
C LYS A 234 30.55 43.09 20.38
N LEU A 235 29.65 43.42 21.32
CA LEU A 235 28.47 42.58 21.61
C LEU A 235 27.51 42.51 20.42
N ARG A 236 27.25 43.64 19.73
CA ARG A 236 26.44 43.65 18.51
C ARG A 236 26.99 42.71 17.43
N ARG A 237 28.31 42.74 17.19
CA ARG A 237 28.95 41.83 16.23
C ARG A 237 28.74 40.37 16.61
N THR A 238 28.92 40.05 17.90
CA THR A 238 28.73 38.70 18.44
C THR A 238 27.28 38.22 18.27
N TYR A 239 26.29 39.03 18.64
CA TYR A 239 24.87 38.64 18.53
C TYR A 239 24.39 38.56 17.08
N ARG A 240 24.91 39.39 16.17
CA ARG A 240 24.65 39.26 14.72
C ARG A 240 25.21 37.95 14.18
N TYR A 241 26.43 37.60 14.55
CA TYR A 241 27.03 36.33 14.15
C TYR A 241 26.22 35.14 14.68
N ARG A 242 25.85 35.16 15.97
CA ARG A 242 25.00 34.11 16.57
C ARG A 242 23.65 33.98 15.87
N ALA A 243 22.97 35.11 15.61
CA ALA A 243 21.70 35.11 14.87
C ALA A 243 21.85 34.46 13.49
N ARG A 244 22.92 34.79 12.77
CA ARG A 244 23.19 34.21 11.45
C ARG A 244 23.37 32.69 11.53
N VAL A 245 24.21 32.20 12.45
CA VAL A 245 24.45 30.76 12.62
C VAL A 245 23.17 30.02 13.00
N ILE A 246 22.38 30.56 13.94
CA ILE A 246 21.10 29.96 14.35
C ILE A 246 20.15 29.89 13.15
N ARG A 247 20.05 30.96 12.36
CA ARG A 247 19.21 31.01 11.16
C ARG A 247 19.63 29.99 10.11
N GLU A 248 20.92 29.92 9.79
CA GLU A 248 21.49 28.93 8.85
C GLU A 248 21.19 27.48 9.31
N GLU A 249 21.30 27.20 10.62
CA GLU A 249 20.94 25.89 11.19
C GLU A 249 19.45 25.57 11.03
N ILE A 250 18.56 26.54 11.30
CA ILE A 250 17.10 26.39 11.14
C ILE A 250 16.74 26.16 9.67
N GLU A 251 17.27 26.97 8.75
CA GLU A 251 17.02 26.86 7.31
C GLU A 251 17.46 25.48 6.77
N ARG A 252 18.60 24.95 7.24
CA ARG A 252 19.05 23.60 6.87
C ARG A 252 18.07 22.51 7.30
N ILE A 253 17.50 22.62 8.51
CA ILE A 253 16.50 21.65 9.00
C ILE A 253 15.18 21.83 8.23
N ALA A 254 14.77 23.08 7.96
CA ALA A 254 13.59 23.37 7.16
C ALA A 254 13.70 22.76 5.75
N GLY A 255 14.84 22.91 5.07
CA GLY A 255 15.06 22.30 3.76
C GLY A 255 14.98 20.77 3.77
N ARG A 256 15.48 20.11 4.83
CA ARG A 256 15.29 18.66 5.01
C ARG A 256 13.82 18.30 5.20
N GLN A 257 13.08 19.08 5.97
CA GLN A 257 11.66 18.86 6.21
C GLN A 257 10.84 19.04 4.92
N GLU A 258 11.14 20.06 4.12
CA GLU A 258 10.54 20.27 2.80
C GLU A 258 10.84 19.10 1.85
N ALA A 259 12.05 18.55 1.87
CA ALA A 259 12.40 17.37 1.09
C ALA A 259 11.58 16.14 1.51
N GLU A 260 11.36 15.93 2.81
CA GLU A 260 10.48 14.84 3.29
C GLU A 260 9.01 15.06 2.87
N ARG A 261 8.48 16.30 2.96
CA ARG A 261 7.14 16.63 2.46
C ARG A 261 7.01 16.42 0.94
N ALA A 262 8.06 16.71 0.18
CA ALA A 262 8.08 16.45 -1.25
C ALA A 262 8.04 14.94 -1.56
N LYS A 263 8.74 14.10 -0.76
CA LYS A 263 8.64 12.64 -0.86
C LYS A 263 7.23 12.14 -0.54
N GLN A 264 6.61 12.68 0.51
CA GLN A 264 5.22 12.38 0.89
C GLN A 264 4.27 12.62 -0.30
N LYS A 265 4.28 13.85 -0.83
CA LYS A 265 3.42 14.24 -1.96
C LYS A 265 3.65 13.40 -3.21
N LYS A 266 4.92 13.03 -3.48
CA LYS A 266 5.26 12.16 -4.60
C LYS A 266 4.71 10.75 -4.41
N LEU A 267 4.77 10.21 -3.19
CA LEU A 267 4.26 8.88 -2.87
C LEU A 267 2.73 8.83 -2.97
N GLU A 268 2.03 9.82 -2.39
CA GLU A 268 0.57 9.95 -2.48
C GLU A 268 0.11 10.01 -3.94
N LYS A 269 0.74 10.87 -4.76
CA LYS A 269 0.43 10.96 -6.18
C LYS A 269 0.69 9.64 -6.92
N SER A 270 1.79 8.96 -6.62
CA SER A 270 2.12 7.68 -7.25
C SER A 270 1.09 6.60 -6.90
N TYR A 271 0.54 6.62 -5.70
CA TYR A 271 -0.56 5.74 -5.28
C TYR A 271 -1.89 6.12 -5.93
N GLU A 272 -2.20 7.41 -6.03
CA GLU A 272 -3.37 7.90 -6.78
C GLU A 272 -3.33 7.45 -8.25
N ASP A 273 -2.19 7.61 -8.92
CA ASP A 273 -1.99 7.17 -10.30
C ASP A 273 -2.13 5.65 -10.44
N PHE A 274 -1.64 4.89 -9.45
CA PHE A 274 -1.81 3.43 -9.41
C PHE A 274 -3.28 3.04 -9.29
N MET A 275 -4.04 3.67 -8.39
CA MET A 275 -5.48 3.40 -8.24
C MET A 275 -6.27 3.78 -9.49
N LYS A 276 -5.96 4.91 -10.13
CA LYS A 276 -6.57 5.30 -11.42
C LYS A 276 -6.31 4.25 -12.50
N LEU A 277 -5.11 3.68 -12.54
CA LEU A 277 -4.79 2.61 -13.46
C LEU A 277 -5.65 1.36 -13.18
N LEU A 278 -5.78 0.95 -11.92
CA LEU A 278 -6.63 -0.19 -11.55
C LEU A 278 -8.08 0.05 -11.96
N THR A 279 -8.66 1.20 -11.60
CA THR A 279 -10.03 1.55 -11.99
C THR A 279 -10.22 1.59 -13.51
N PHE A 280 -9.21 2.05 -14.26
CA PHE A 280 -9.25 2.01 -15.71
C PHE A 280 -9.23 0.58 -16.27
N VAL A 281 -8.40 -0.31 -15.74
CA VAL A 281 -8.40 -1.71 -16.20
C VAL A 281 -9.70 -2.42 -15.80
N GLU A 282 -10.23 -2.13 -14.61
CA GLU A 282 -11.52 -2.65 -14.17
C GLU A 282 -12.66 -2.23 -15.11
N SER A 283 -12.68 -0.97 -15.57
CA SER A 283 -13.69 -0.53 -16.54
C SER A 283 -13.55 -1.21 -17.91
N VAL A 284 -12.32 -1.55 -18.32
CA VAL A 284 -12.06 -2.36 -19.52
C VAL A 284 -12.55 -3.80 -19.34
N GLU A 285 -12.27 -4.43 -18.19
CA GLU A 285 -12.64 -5.82 -17.91
C GLU A 285 -14.15 -6.01 -17.66
N ASN A 286 -14.86 -4.96 -17.23
CA ASN A 286 -16.31 -4.98 -17.03
C ASN A 286 -17.11 -4.83 -18.33
N ASP A 287 -16.49 -4.46 -19.44
CA ASP A 287 -17.13 -4.37 -20.76
C ASP A 287 -16.68 -5.54 -21.65
N ASP A 288 -17.62 -6.40 -22.06
CA ASP A 288 -17.34 -7.62 -22.84
C ASP A 288 -16.54 -7.36 -24.12
N PHE A 289 -16.80 -6.22 -24.78
CA PHE A 289 -16.11 -5.84 -26.01
C PHE A 289 -14.69 -5.38 -25.70
N TRP A 290 -14.51 -4.43 -24.78
CA TRP A 290 -13.18 -3.90 -24.45
C TRP A 290 -12.29 -4.93 -23.78
N ARG A 291 -12.85 -5.81 -22.94
CA ARG A 291 -12.14 -6.96 -22.37
C ARG A 291 -11.56 -7.88 -23.45
N SER A 292 -12.34 -8.13 -24.50
CA SER A 292 -11.90 -8.99 -25.61
C SER A 292 -10.92 -8.29 -26.55
N GLU A 293 -11.04 -6.97 -26.64
CA GLU A 293 -10.31 -6.14 -27.57
C GLU A 293 -8.98 -5.62 -27.00
N VAL A 294 -8.88 -5.19 -25.73
CA VAL A 294 -7.66 -4.62 -25.16
C VAL A 294 -6.75 -5.73 -24.62
N VAL A 295 -5.61 -5.96 -25.25
CA VAL A 295 -4.67 -7.02 -24.85
C VAL A 295 -3.52 -6.49 -23.99
N GLN A 296 -2.97 -5.34 -24.37
CA GLN A 296 -1.87 -4.70 -23.67
C GLN A 296 -2.16 -3.23 -23.41
N ILE A 297 -1.78 -2.78 -22.22
CA ILE A 297 -1.89 -1.39 -21.76
C ILE A 297 -0.47 -0.91 -21.48
N ALA A 298 0.08 -0.07 -22.35
CA ALA A 298 1.38 0.53 -22.15
C ALA A 298 1.22 1.82 -21.33
N ALA A 299 1.58 1.78 -20.05
CA ALA A 299 1.52 2.91 -19.13
C ALA A 299 2.87 3.64 -19.07
N ARG A 300 2.81 4.97 -19.04
CA ARG A 300 4.00 5.83 -18.86
C ARG A 300 3.68 7.04 -17.99
N THR A 301 4.71 7.51 -17.30
CA THR A 301 4.69 8.82 -16.64
C THR A 301 5.31 9.85 -17.59
N THR A 302 4.56 10.88 -17.95
CA THR A 302 5.04 11.97 -18.80
C THR A 302 6.07 12.85 -18.06
N PRO A 303 6.84 13.71 -18.76
CA PRO A 303 7.72 14.68 -18.11
C PRO A 303 7.01 15.64 -17.15
N SER A 304 5.72 15.92 -17.39
CA SER A 304 4.88 16.70 -16.46
C SER A 304 4.41 15.90 -15.24
N GLY A 305 4.75 14.61 -15.19
CA GLY A 305 4.39 13.70 -14.11
C GLY A 305 2.95 13.19 -14.20
N ALA A 306 2.29 13.25 -15.35
CA ALA A 306 0.96 12.68 -15.54
C ALA A 306 1.04 11.23 -16.02
N LEU A 307 0.14 10.37 -15.55
CA LEU A 307 -0.03 9.03 -16.09
C LEU A 307 -0.76 9.09 -17.43
N GLU A 308 -0.17 8.49 -18.46
CA GLU A 308 -0.80 8.26 -19.75
C GLU A 308 -0.72 6.78 -20.13
N VAL A 309 -1.73 6.32 -20.88
CA VAL A 309 -1.76 4.96 -21.40
C VAL A 309 -1.92 4.93 -22.91
N GLU A 310 -1.36 3.88 -23.50
CA GLU A 310 -1.60 3.45 -24.88
C GLU A 310 -2.16 2.04 -24.86
N LEU A 311 -3.11 1.75 -25.73
CA LEU A 311 -3.76 0.45 -25.79
C LEU A 311 -3.32 -0.27 -27.07
N THR A 312 -2.99 -1.55 -26.92
CA THR A 312 -2.79 -2.46 -28.06
C THR A 312 -4.03 -3.35 -28.16
N PRO A 313 -4.83 -3.16 -29.21
CA PRO A 313 -5.98 -4.00 -29.46
C PRO A 313 -5.58 -5.39 -29.95
N ARG A 314 -6.50 -6.35 -29.79
CA ARG A 314 -6.46 -7.67 -30.39
C ARG A 314 -6.71 -7.56 -31.88
N SER A 315 -7.66 -6.69 -32.27
CA SER A 315 -7.99 -6.46 -33.67
C SER A 315 -7.02 -5.45 -34.31
N GLY A 316 -6.53 -5.78 -35.49
CA GLY A 316 -5.63 -4.90 -36.25
C GLY A 316 -4.19 -4.81 -35.72
N ARG A 317 -3.38 -4.00 -36.40
CA ARG A 317 -1.95 -3.77 -36.07
C ARG A 317 -1.68 -2.28 -35.85
N PHE A 318 -2.41 -1.69 -34.91
CA PHE A 318 -2.25 -0.28 -34.54
C PHE A 318 -2.18 -0.08 -33.04
N THR A 319 -1.64 1.06 -32.63
CA THR A 319 -1.63 1.50 -31.23
C THR A 319 -2.66 2.60 -31.03
N ILE A 320 -3.48 2.48 -29.99
CA ILE A 320 -4.45 3.50 -29.60
C ILE A 320 -3.80 4.43 -28.58
N LEU A 321 -3.65 5.71 -28.92
CA LEU A 321 -3.17 6.72 -27.98
C LEU A 321 -4.36 7.21 -27.15
N PHE A 322 -4.53 6.62 -25.96
CA PHE A 322 -5.62 6.96 -25.04
C PHE A 322 -5.30 8.23 -24.23
N GLY A 323 -4.03 8.39 -23.86
CA GLY A 323 -3.53 9.49 -23.05
C GLY A 323 -3.94 9.34 -21.59
N ARG A 324 -4.31 10.46 -20.95
CA ARG A 324 -4.68 10.49 -19.53
C ARG A 324 -5.92 9.66 -19.23
N LEU A 325 -5.99 9.10 -18.04
CA LEU A 325 -7.12 8.30 -17.52
C LEU A 325 -8.28 9.20 -17.04
N GLU A 326 -8.72 10.09 -17.91
CA GLU A 326 -9.80 11.06 -17.70
C GLU A 326 -10.86 10.84 -18.80
N GLU A 327 -12.13 11.03 -18.46
CA GLU A 327 -13.28 10.92 -19.39
C GLU A 327 -13.31 9.58 -20.15
N VAL A 328 -13.12 8.48 -19.42
CA VAL A 328 -12.91 7.14 -19.98
C VAL A 328 -14.08 6.69 -20.85
N GLU A 329 -15.33 6.84 -20.38
CA GLU A 329 -16.51 6.43 -21.12
C GLU A 329 -16.65 7.21 -22.44
N ARG A 330 -16.36 8.52 -22.41
CA ARG A 330 -16.42 9.36 -23.61
C ARG A 330 -15.39 8.94 -24.64
N LYS A 331 -14.15 8.66 -24.20
CA LYS A 331 -13.05 8.23 -25.08
C LYS A 331 -13.36 6.88 -25.71
N PHE A 332 -13.82 5.90 -24.94
CA PHE A 332 -14.24 4.61 -25.48
C PHE A 332 -15.45 4.72 -26.41
N GLY A 333 -16.46 5.52 -26.06
CA GLY A 333 -17.59 5.77 -26.95
C GLY A 333 -17.19 6.38 -28.30
N LYS A 334 -16.19 7.29 -28.29
CA LYS A 334 -15.62 7.85 -29.52
C LYS A 334 -14.85 6.79 -30.33
N LEU A 335 -14.02 5.98 -29.67
CA LEU A 335 -13.28 4.89 -30.31
C LEU A 335 -14.24 3.86 -30.93
N GLN A 336 -15.31 3.49 -30.23
CA GLN A 336 -16.31 2.55 -30.70
C GLN A 336 -17.04 3.07 -31.96
N ARG A 337 -17.39 4.36 -32.01
CA ARG A 337 -17.95 4.98 -33.22
C ARG A 337 -16.96 4.92 -34.38
N PHE A 338 -15.68 5.19 -34.13
CA PHE A 338 -14.64 5.10 -35.15
C PHE A 338 -14.45 3.67 -35.67
N TYR A 339 -14.51 2.67 -34.79
CA TYR A 339 -14.46 1.26 -35.18
C TYR A 339 -15.64 0.87 -36.07
N ARG A 340 -16.87 1.22 -35.66
CA ARG A 340 -18.11 0.83 -36.37
C ARG A 340 -18.26 1.49 -37.74
N HIS A 341 -17.87 2.76 -37.88
CA HIS A 341 -18.14 3.54 -39.09
C HIS A 341 -16.88 3.85 -39.90
N GLY A 342 -15.75 4.10 -39.24
CA GLY A 342 -14.48 4.45 -39.88
C GLY A 342 -13.73 3.22 -40.37
N LEU A 343 -13.28 2.37 -39.45
CA LEU A 343 -12.45 1.20 -39.78
C LEU A 343 -13.19 0.14 -40.61
N SER A 344 -14.52 0.02 -40.45
CA SER A 344 -15.35 -0.84 -41.30
C SER A 344 -15.32 -0.44 -42.78
N SER A 345 -15.11 0.85 -43.07
CA SER A 345 -15.06 1.38 -44.44
C SER A 345 -13.63 1.45 -44.99
N ILE A 346 -12.66 1.82 -44.14
CA ILE A 346 -11.27 2.09 -44.56
C ILE A 346 -10.41 0.83 -44.51
N GLY A 347 -10.65 -0.06 -43.55
CA GLY A 347 -9.83 -1.25 -43.28
C GLY A 347 -9.01 -1.14 -41.99
N TRP A 348 -8.84 -2.28 -41.32
CA TRP A 348 -8.21 -2.38 -39.99
C TRP A 348 -6.69 -2.26 -39.97
N ASN A 349 -6.04 -2.31 -41.14
CA ASN A 349 -4.58 -2.30 -41.28
C ASN A 349 -4.04 -1.03 -41.94
N GLU A 350 -4.88 -0.03 -42.17
CA GLU A 350 -4.49 1.20 -42.89
C GLU A 350 -3.69 2.18 -42.03
N TYR A 351 -3.82 2.10 -40.71
CA TYR A 351 -3.19 3.02 -39.77
C TYR A 351 -2.30 2.28 -38.80
N ARG A 352 -1.20 2.93 -38.40
CA ARG A 352 -0.31 2.49 -37.33
C ARG A 352 -0.71 3.05 -35.97
N THR A 353 -1.29 4.24 -35.92
CA THR A 353 -1.74 4.85 -34.66
C THR A 353 -3.11 5.49 -34.78
N ILE A 354 -3.94 5.31 -33.76
CA ILE A 354 -5.25 5.96 -33.61
C ILE A 354 -5.19 6.81 -32.34
N ASP A 355 -5.20 8.13 -32.49
CA ASP A 355 -5.14 9.07 -31.36
C ASP A 355 -6.54 9.53 -30.96
N ILE A 356 -6.93 9.20 -29.73
CA ILE A 356 -8.23 9.57 -29.16
C ILE A 356 -8.11 10.61 -28.04
N ARG A 357 -6.95 11.25 -27.86
CA ARG A 357 -6.73 12.25 -26.81
C ARG A 357 -7.50 13.56 -27.02
N TYR A 358 -7.79 13.91 -28.27
CA TYR A 358 -8.51 15.14 -28.62
C TYR A 358 -10.01 15.02 -28.35
N ASN A 359 -10.71 16.11 -28.06
CA ASN A 359 -12.12 16.00 -27.67
C ASN A 359 -13.01 15.55 -28.83
N ASP A 360 -12.98 16.25 -29.95
CA ASP A 360 -14.00 16.11 -31.01
C ASP A 360 -13.50 15.37 -32.25
N GLN A 361 -12.31 14.80 -32.20
CA GLN A 361 -11.69 14.13 -33.34
C GLN A 361 -10.90 12.88 -32.96
N VAL A 362 -10.72 12.03 -33.95
CA VAL A 362 -9.80 10.89 -33.95
C VAL A 362 -8.74 11.19 -35.00
N VAL A 363 -7.47 11.20 -34.60
CA VAL A 363 -6.36 11.50 -35.51
C VAL A 363 -5.60 10.21 -35.79
N CYS A 364 -5.57 9.80 -37.05
CA CYS A 364 -4.89 8.58 -37.47
C CYS A 364 -3.57 8.89 -38.17
N LYS A 365 -2.56 8.03 -37.98
CA LYS A 365 -1.30 8.09 -38.73
C LYS A 365 -1.00 6.72 -39.34
N LYS A 366 -0.46 6.74 -40.56
CA LYS A 366 0.00 5.55 -41.28
C LYS A 366 1.36 5.09 -40.78
#